data_AF-A0A9P6UDL9-F1
#
_entry.id   AF-A0A9P6UDL9-F1
#
_cell.length_a   1.000
_cell.length_b   1.000
_cell.length_c   1.000
_cell.angle_alpha   90.00
_cell.angle_beta   90.00
_cell.angle_gamma   90.00
#
_symmetry.space_group_name_H-M   'P 1'
#
loop_
_entity.id
_entity.type
_entity.pdbx_description
1 polymer ?
#
loop_
_entity_poly.entity_id
_entity_poly.type
_entity_poly.pdbx_seq_one_letter_code
_entity_poly.pdbx_strand_id
1 'polypeptide(L)'
;MPAATTTNDQSPVTNGGSGVAQLDHILASFTTLTDPLAINDALLVIEYSLQGPQTTAQTTQKILSSIPLGHFFTVLQQDHGYDTEQIIHRTCHILELLLKDQAYPTLVQDEFLVAALGQALDSPSPRVRALGLSQVDKVSEEDLPVLRAL
;
A
#
# COMPACT_ATOMS: atom_id res chain seq x y z
N MET A 1 -45.57 -10.41 40.93
CA MET A 1 -44.31 -9.64 40.80
C MET A 1 -43.36 -10.15 41.88
N PRO A 2 -42.04 -10.32 41.64
CA PRO A 2 -41.18 -9.42 40.86
C PRO A 2 -40.55 -10.02 39.59
N ALA A 3 -39.96 -9.11 38.81
CA ALA A 3 -39.24 -9.31 37.57
C ALA A 3 -37.72 -9.44 37.79
N ALA A 4 -37.03 -10.08 36.85
CA ALA A 4 -35.59 -9.91 36.58
C ALA A 4 -35.37 -10.25 35.09
N THR A 5 -35.45 -9.27 34.20
CA THR A 5 -34.32 -8.52 33.61
C THR A 5 -33.39 -9.41 32.78
N THR A 6 -33.59 -9.30 31.47
CA THR A 6 -32.70 -9.59 30.35
C THR A 6 -31.21 -9.42 30.66
N THR A 7 -30.42 -10.45 30.39
CA THR A 7 -29.11 -10.28 29.77
C THR A 7 -29.28 -10.77 28.33
N ASN A 8 -29.38 -9.82 27.41
CA ASN A 8 -29.19 -10.12 26.00
C ASN A 8 -27.77 -10.63 25.86
N ASP A 9 -27.63 -11.92 25.53
CA ASP A 9 -26.50 -12.44 24.78
C ASP A 9 -26.38 -11.58 23.52
N GLN A 10 -25.54 -10.55 23.59
CA GLN A 10 -25.01 -9.91 22.40
C GLN A 10 -24.04 -10.91 21.79
N SER A 11 -24.57 -11.74 20.90
CA SER A 11 -23.79 -12.34 19.82
C SER A 11 -22.92 -11.25 19.19
N PRO A 12 -21.61 -11.45 19.00
CA PRO A 12 -20.77 -10.46 18.35
C PRO A 12 -21.31 -10.21 16.95
N VAL A 13 -21.64 -8.95 16.67
CA VAL A 13 -22.11 -8.50 15.37
C VAL A 13 -20.94 -8.57 14.39
N THR A 14 -20.72 -9.74 13.81
CA THR A 14 -19.84 -9.93 12.66
C THR A 14 -20.59 -9.56 11.39
N ASN A 15 -19.91 -8.83 10.49
CA ASN A 15 -20.27 -8.48 9.11
C ASN A 15 -20.78 -7.04 8.92
N GLY A 16 -19.82 -6.10 8.84
CA GLY A 16 -20.06 -4.75 8.32
C GLY A 16 -18.99 -3.73 8.73
N GLY A 17 -18.55 -3.76 10.00
CA GLY A 17 -17.58 -2.80 10.56
C GLY A 17 -16.11 -3.24 10.57
N SER A 18 -15.83 -4.48 10.15
CA SER A 18 -14.52 -5.13 10.37
C SER A 18 -13.42 -4.67 9.40
N GLY A 19 -13.74 -4.39 8.13
CA GLY A 19 -12.72 -4.06 7.13
C GLY A 19 -12.10 -2.68 7.31
N VAL A 20 -12.92 -1.67 7.67
CA VAL A 20 -12.45 -0.30 7.88
C VAL A 20 -11.61 -0.19 9.16
N ALA A 21 -12.05 -0.82 10.26
CA ALA A 21 -11.28 -0.85 11.50
C ALA A 21 -9.94 -1.59 11.34
N GLN A 22 -9.91 -2.64 10.51
CA GLN A 22 -8.69 -3.37 10.20
C GLN A 22 -7.74 -2.54 9.34
N LEU A 23 -8.23 -1.85 8.30
CA LEU A 23 -7.40 -0.95 7.51
C LEU A 23 -6.79 0.16 8.38
N ASP A 24 -7.58 0.77 9.27
CA ASP A 24 -7.10 1.87 10.12
C ASP A 24 -5.99 1.42 11.08
N HIS A 25 -6.09 0.20 11.60
CA HIS A 25 -5.03 -0.39 12.39
C HIS A 25 -3.78 -0.69 11.57
N ILE A 26 -3.93 -1.23 10.35
CA ILE A 26 -2.81 -1.46 9.43
C ILE A 26 -2.12 -0.15 9.08
N LEU A 27 -2.86 0.90 8.73
CA LEU A 27 -2.29 2.20 8.37
C LEU A 27 -1.47 2.82 9.50
N ALA A 28 -1.86 2.59 10.76
CA ALA A 28 -1.13 3.09 11.92
C ALA A 28 0.16 2.30 12.26
N SER A 29 0.27 1.05 11.80
CA SER A 29 1.32 0.12 12.23
C SER A 29 2.24 -0.38 11.11
N PHE A 30 1.82 -0.27 9.85
CA PHE A 30 2.49 -0.87 8.69
C PHE A 30 3.98 -0.54 8.62
N THR A 31 4.34 0.71 8.88
CA THR A 31 5.74 1.19 8.80
C THR A 31 6.67 0.62 9.86
N THR A 32 6.11 -0.08 10.85
CA THR A 32 6.84 -0.70 11.96
C THR A 32 6.88 -2.23 11.89
N LEU A 33 6.17 -2.82 10.91
CA LEU A 33 6.15 -4.27 10.73
C LEU A 33 7.49 -4.76 10.19
N THR A 34 7.99 -5.85 10.77
CA THR A 34 9.25 -6.51 10.34
C THR A 34 9.07 -8.00 10.06
N ASP A 35 7.94 -8.58 10.48
CA ASP A 35 7.63 -9.98 10.26
C ASP A 35 7.03 -10.18 8.86
N PRO A 36 7.61 -11.05 8.00
CA PRO A 36 7.14 -11.27 6.63
C PRO A 36 5.66 -11.64 6.52
N LEU A 37 5.17 -12.48 7.44
CA LEU A 37 3.77 -12.90 7.44
C LEU A 37 2.85 -11.71 7.76
N ALA A 38 3.17 -10.94 8.81
CA ALA A 38 2.42 -9.74 9.17
C ALA A 38 2.45 -8.68 8.06
N ILE A 39 3.58 -8.52 7.37
CA ILE A 39 3.70 -7.62 6.20
C ILE A 39 2.78 -8.10 5.08
N ASN A 40 2.82 -9.38 4.73
CA ASN A 40 1.98 -9.95 3.67
C ASN A 40 0.48 -9.83 3.99
N ASP A 41 0.08 -10.09 5.24
CA ASP A 41 -1.31 -9.93 5.69
C ASP A 41 -1.77 -8.47 5.64
N ALA A 42 -0.92 -7.54 6.07
CA ALA A 42 -1.19 -6.10 5.98
C ALA A 42 -1.36 -5.65 4.53
N LEU A 43 -0.43 -6.06 3.65
CA LEU A 43 -0.52 -5.80 2.21
C LEU A 43 -1.81 -6.39 1.62
N LEU A 44 -2.24 -7.57 2.07
CA LEU A 44 -3.48 -8.20 1.61
C LEU A 44 -4.71 -7.37 1.98
N VAL A 45 -4.76 -6.82 3.20
CA VAL A 45 -5.84 -5.90 3.61
C VAL A 45 -5.81 -4.61 2.77
N ILE A 46 -4.63 -4.04 2.52
CA ILE A 46 -4.47 -2.84 1.68
C ILE A 46 -4.96 -3.12 0.25
N GLU A 47 -4.51 -4.23 -0.35
CA GLU A 47 -4.91 -4.64 -1.69
C GLU A 47 -6.43 -4.78 -1.81
N TYR A 48 -7.07 -5.51 -0.89
CA TYR A 48 -8.52 -5.66 -0.91
C TYR A 48 -9.26 -4.33 -0.74
N SER A 49 -8.70 -3.41 0.05
CA SER A 49 -9.26 -2.07 0.23
C SER A 49 -9.18 -1.21 -1.05
N LEU A 50 -8.20 -1.48 -1.91
CA LEU A 50 -8.00 -0.80 -3.20
C LEU A 50 -8.77 -1.45 -4.36
N GLN A 51 -9.24 -2.68 -4.22
CA GLN A 51 -10.00 -3.40 -5.27
C GLN A 51 -11.50 -3.52 -4.97
N GLY A 52 -11.93 -3.21 -3.75
CA GLY A 52 -13.31 -3.38 -3.32
C GLY A 52 -14.31 -2.49 -4.08
N PRO A 53 -15.62 -2.78 -4.00
CA PRO A 53 -16.66 -1.94 -4.58
C PRO A 53 -16.75 -0.54 -3.96
N GLN A 54 -16.05 -0.31 -2.83
CA GLN A 54 -15.88 0.98 -2.16
C GLN A 54 -14.52 1.63 -2.44
N THR A 55 -13.77 1.18 -3.45
CA THR A 55 -12.56 1.89 -3.89
C THR A 55 -12.95 3.30 -4.29
N THR A 56 -12.64 4.24 -3.42
CA THR A 56 -12.86 5.66 -3.63
C THR A 56 -11.52 6.34 -3.67
N ALA A 57 -11.44 7.50 -4.33
CA ALA A 57 -10.29 8.39 -4.21
C ALA A 57 -9.95 8.69 -2.73
N GLN A 58 -10.93 8.61 -1.82
CA GLN A 58 -10.71 8.76 -0.38
C GLN A 58 -9.89 7.61 0.23
N THR A 59 -10.14 6.35 -0.15
CA THR A 59 -9.34 5.21 0.34
C THR A 59 -7.89 5.31 -0.13
N THR A 60 -7.68 5.59 -1.41
CA THR A 60 -6.34 5.82 -1.98
C THR A 60 -5.63 6.96 -1.25
N GLN A 61 -6.31 8.10 -1.07
CA GLN A 61 -5.74 9.25 -0.37
C GLN A 61 -5.42 8.92 1.10
N LYS A 62 -6.28 8.16 1.77
CA LYS A 62 -6.07 7.74 3.16
C LYS A 62 -4.79 6.90 3.29
N ILE A 63 -4.61 5.93 2.40
CA ILE A 63 -3.40 5.10 2.37
C ILE A 63 -2.16 5.96 2.09
N LEU A 64 -2.18 6.78 1.03
CA LEU A 64 -1.06 7.65 0.65
C LEU A 64 -0.69 8.68 1.75
N SER A 65 -1.67 9.14 2.52
CA SER A 65 -1.42 10.06 3.65
C SER A 65 -0.86 9.37 4.90
N SER A 66 -1.00 8.05 5.01
CA SER A 66 -0.63 7.28 6.20
C SER A 66 0.67 6.49 6.02
N ILE A 67 0.92 5.98 4.80
CA ILE A 67 2.10 5.18 4.47
C ILE A 67 2.86 5.92 3.37
N PRO A 68 4.08 6.43 3.65
CA PRO A 68 4.93 7.04 2.64
C PRO A 68 5.20 6.08 1.49
N LEU A 69 5.25 6.58 0.26
CA LEU A 69 5.52 5.75 -0.91
C LEU A 69 6.90 5.08 -0.80
N GLY A 70 7.90 5.82 -0.30
CA GLY A 70 9.23 5.29 -0.02
C GLY A 70 9.25 4.04 0.88
N HIS A 71 8.24 3.86 1.75
CA HIS A 71 8.15 2.68 2.59
C HIS A 71 7.75 1.42 1.80
N PHE A 72 6.81 1.52 0.86
CA PHE A 72 6.49 0.39 -0.03
C PHE A 72 7.69 -0.03 -0.88
N PHE A 73 8.49 0.92 -1.36
CA PHE A 73 9.74 0.60 -2.06
C PHE A 73 10.79 -0.05 -1.15
N THR A 74 10.83 0.32 0.13
CA THR A 74 11.68 -0.35 1.12
C THR A 74 11.26 -1.82 1.27
N VAL A 75 9.95 -2.11 1.33
CA VAL A 75 9.43 -3.48 1.33
C VAL A 75 9.86 -4.26 0.08
N LEU A 76 9.91 -3.63 -1.10
CA LEU A 76 10.38 -4.28 -2.33
C LEU A 76 11.87 -4.65 -2.33
N GLN A 77 12.68 -4.01 -1.49
CA GLN A 77 14.13 -4.22 -1.44
C GLN A 77 14.56 -5.20 -0.36
N GLN A 78 13.68 -5.47 0.60
CA GLN A 78 13.96 -6.39 1.69
C GLN A 78 13.84 -7.84 1.24
N ASP A 79 14.72 -8.69 1.78
CA ASP A 79 14.54 -10.12 1.71
C ASP A 79 13.56 -10.55 2.81
N HIS A 80 12.44 -11.16 2.39
CA HIS A 80 11.38 -11.68 3.25
C HIS A 80 11.43 -13.21 3.35
N GLY A 81 12.54 -13.83 2.95
CA GLY A 81 12.71 -15.29 2.97
C GLY A 81 11.83 -16.00 1.96
N TYR A 82 11.07 -17.00 2.41
CA TYR A 82 10.22 -17.81 1.52
C TYR A 82 9.07 -17.02 0.88
N ASP A 83 8.64 -15.92 1.50
CA ASP A 83 7.52 -15.10 1.03
C ASP A 83 7.94 -13.94 0.12
N THR A 84 9.25 -13.78 -0.16
CA THR A 84 9.82 -12.65 -0.92
C THR A 84 9.12 -12.42 -2.26
N GLU A 85 8.93 -13.45 -3.08
CA GLU A 85 8.28 -13.28 -4.38
C GLU A 85 6.82 -12.83 -4.25
N GLN A 86 6.09 -13.40 -3.29
CA GLN A 86 4.69 -13.05 -3.05
C GLN A 86 4.55 -11.61 -2.53
N ILE A 87 5.38 -11.22 -1.57
CA ILE A 87 5.38 -9.86 -1.00
C ILE A 87 5.78 -8.84 -2.07
N ILE A 88 6.80 -9.13 -2.89
CA ILE A 88 7.17 -8.28 -4.02
C ILE A 88 6.01 -8.13 -5.00
N HIS A 89 5.39 -9.25 -5.39
CA HIS A 89 4.27 -9.24 -6.33
C HIS A 89 3.11 -8.37 -5.81
N ARG A 90 2.71 -8.60 -4.57
CA ARG A 90 1.59 -7.88 -3.92
C ARG A 90 1.90 -6.41 -3.72
N THR A 91 3.12 -6.08 -3.29
CA THR A 91 3.56 -4.69 -3.11
C THR A 91 3.61 -3.94 -4.43
N CYS A 92 4.12 -4.55 -5.50
CA CYS A 92 4.11 -3.94 -6.83
C CYS A 92 2.67 -3.65 -7.29
N HIS A 93 1.76 -4.61 -7.10
CA HIS A 93 0.36 -4.45 -7.48
C HIS A 93 -0.34 -3.34 -6.69
N ILE A 94 -0.08 -3.23 -5.38
CA ILE A 94 -0.59 -2.13 -4.56
C ILE A 94 -0.05 -0.79 -5.05
N LEU A 95 1.24 -0.69 -5.36
CA LEU A 95 1.82 0.52 -5.92
C LEU A 95 1.18 0.88 -7.27
N GLU A 96 0.96 -0.08 -8.16
CA GLU A 96 0.24 0.15 -9.42
C GLU A 96 -1.16 0.74 -9.17
N LEU A 97 -1.92 0.16 -8.22
CA LEU A 97 -3.26 0.65 -7.86
C LEU A 97 -3.24 2.05 -7.22
N LEU A 98 -2.28 2.32 -6.33
CA LEU A 98 -2.15 3.61 -5.66
C LEU A 98 -1.75 4.71 -6.63
N LEU A 99 -0.86 4.41 -7.57
CA LEU A 99 -0.23 5.39 -8.46
C LEU A 99 -0.99 5.61 -9.76
N LYS A 100 -1.90 4.70 -10.15
CA LYS A 100 -2.63 4.73 -11.43
C LYS A 100 -3.19 6.12 -11.76
N ASP A 101 -3.98 6.69 -10.86
CA ASP A 101 -4.72 7.94 -11.10
C ASP A 101 -4.08 9.17 -10.43
N GLN A 102 -2.86 9.04 -9.89
CA GLN A 102 -2.16 10.15 -9.23
C GLN A 102 -1.34 10.97 -10.23
N ALA A 103 -1.53 12.29 -10.25
CA ALA A 103 -0.69 13.17 -11.03
C ALA A 103 0.75 13.16 -10.49
N TYR A 104 1.74 13.22 -11.37
CA TYR A 104 3.15 13.16 -11.01
C TYR A 104 3.57 14.20 -9.96
N PRO A 105 3.17 15.49 -10.03
CA PRO A 105 3.53 16.49 -9.03
C PRO A 105 3.06 16.15 -7.60
N THR A 106 2.03 15.31 -7.46
CA THR A 106 1.56 14.82 -6.15
C THR A 106 2.49 13.73 -5.60
N LEU A 107 3.14 12.98 -6.49
CA LEU A 107 4.03 11.87 -6.15
C LEU A 107 5.42 12.36 -5.70
N VAL A 108 5.98 13.38 -6.37
CA VAL A 108 7.35 13.90 -6.08
C VAL A 108 7.46 14.67 -4.77
N GLN A 109 6.34 14.93 -4.08
CA GLN A 109 6.39 15.54 -2.74
C GLN A 109 7.01 14.60 -1.70
N ASP A 110 7.08 13.30 -1.99
CA ASP A 110 7.83 12.34 -1.18
C ASP A 110 9.31 12.39 -1.57
N GLU A 111 10.13 12.98 -0.69
CA GLU A 111 11.58 13.20 -0.87
C GLU A 111 12.33 11.90 -1.23
N PHE A 112 11.80 10.74 -0.86
CA PHE A 112 12.42 9.44 -1.10
C PHE A 112 11.97 8.76 -2.38
N LEU A 113 10.92 9.25 -3.06
CA LEU A 113 10.35 8.58 -4.22
C LEU A 113 11.33 8.52 -5.39
N VAL A 114 12.02 9.62 -5.70
CA VAL A 114 12.98 9.71 -6.82
C VAL A 114 14.10 8.69 -6.65
N ALA A 115 14.71 8.63 -5.47
CA ALA A 115 15.76 7.67 -5.15
C ALA A 115 15.23 6.22 -5.20
N ALA A 116 14.02 5.98 -4.69
CA ALA A 116 13.39 4.68 -4.70
C ALA A 116 13.05 4.19 -6.12
N LEU A 117 12.63 5.09 -7.01
CA LEU A 117 12.39 4.80 -8.43
C LEU A 117 13.69 4.44 -9.14
N GLY A 118 14.78 5.18 -8.90
CA GLY A 118 16.11 4.81 -9.41
C GLY A 118 16.52 3.40 -8.97
N GLN A 119 16.37 3.09 -7.68
CA GLN A 119 16.65 1.75 -7.14
C GLN A 119 15.74 0.67 -7.73
N ALA A 120 14.47 1.00 -8.05
CA ALA A 120 13.56 0.06 -8.69
C ALA A 120 14.01 -0.31 -10.12
N LEU A 121 14.57 0.63 -10.88
CA LEU A 121 15.12 0.39 -12.22
C LEU A 121 16.32 -0.57 -12.19
N ASP A 122 17.15 -0.47 -11.15
CA ASP A 122 18.31 -1.34 -10.95
C ASP A 122 17.97 -2.69 -10.31
N SER A 123 16.70 -2.90 -9.92
CA SER A 123 16.29 -4.12 -9.21
C SER A 123 16.52 -5.38 -10.05
N PRO A 124 17.02 -6.48 -9.45
CA PRO A 124 17.13 -7.77 -10.12
C PRO A 124 15.75 -8.40 -10.39
N SER A 125 14.69 -7.95 -9.72
CA SER A 125 13.33 -8.39 -9.97
C SER A 125 12.78 -7.72 -11.23
N PRO A 126 12.43 -8.48 -12.29
CA PRO A 126 11.85 -7.90 -13.51
C PRO A 126 10.57 -7.11 -13.25
N ARG A 127 9.78 -7.50 -12.23
CA ARG A 127 8.54 -6.82 -11.89
C ARG A 127 8.77 -5.47 -11.23
N VAL A 128 9.72 -5.40 -10.28
CA VAL A 128 10.10 -4.14 -9.64
C VAL A 128 10.68 -3.18 -10.68
N ARG A 129 11.48 -3.70 -11.62
CA ARG A 129 12.00 -2.94 -12.74
C ARG A 129 10.91 -2.41 -13.66
N ALA A 130 9.92 -3.25 -14.01
CA ALA A 130 8.78 -2.84 -14.83
C ALA A 130 7.95 -1.74 -14.13
N LEU A 131 7.75 -1.85 -12.82
CA LEU A 131 7.09 -0.81 -12.02
C LEU A 131 7.87 0.51 -12.10
N GLY A 132 9.19 0.47 -11.86
CA GLY A 132 10.05 1.66 -11.96
C GLY A 132 9.97 2.31 -13.34
N LEU A 133 10.05 1.51 -14.41
CA LEU A 133 9.91 2.00 -15.80
C LEU A 133 8.54 2.63 -16.06
N SER A 134 7.46 2.01 -15.59
CA SER A 134 6.11 2.55 -15.75
C SER A 134 5.93 3.90 -15.05
N GLN A 135 6.54 4.08 -13.87
CA GLN A 135 6.49 5.37 -13.19
C GLN A 135 7.35 6.42 -13.91
N VAL A 136 8.54 6.04 -14.39
CA VAL A 136 9.41 6.91 -15.20
C VAL A 136 8.73 7.36 -16.49
N ASP A 137 8.03 6.46 -17.18
CA ASP A 137 7.27 6.78 -18.40
C ASP A 137 6.20 7.83 -18.09
N LYS A 138 5.47 7.66 -16.98
CA LYS A 138 4.50 8.64 -16.50
C LYS A 138 5.14 10.00 -16.15
N VAL A 139 6.31 10.00 -15.51
CA VAL A 139 7.09 11.23 -15.27
C VAL A 139 7.46 11.89 -16.59
N SER A 140 7.86 11.10 -17.59
CA SER A 140 8.32 11.60 -18.89
C SER A 140 7.24 12.39 -19.63
N GLU A 141 6.00 11.94 -19.51
CA GLU A 141 4.83 12.58 -20.12
C GLU A 141 4.43 13.87 -19.40
N GLU A 142 4.66 13.93 -18.07
CA GLU A 142 4.15 15.02 -17.21
C GLU A 142 5.20 16.07 -16.81
N ASP A 143 6.49 15.71 -16.69
CA ASP A 143 7.55 16.59 -16.15
C ASP A 143 8.99 16.17 -16.58
N LEU A 144 9.33 16.46 -17.84
CA LEU A 144 10.65 16.25 -18.47
C LEU A 144 11.88 16.73 -17.64
N PRO A 145 11.83 17.89 -16.94
CA PRO A 145 12.90 18.31 -16.04
C PRO A 145 13.26 17.32 -14.93
N VAL A 146 12.30 16.58 -14.37
CA VAL A 146 12.55 15.69 -13.22
C VAL A 146 13.30 14.42 -13.65
N LEU A 147 13.06 13.94 -14.88
CA LEU A 147 13.85 12.84 -15.45
C LEU A 147 15.33 13.14 -15.58
N ARG A 148 15.72 14.40 -15.73
CA ARG A 148 17.14 14.77 -15.87
C ARG A 148 17.90 14.72 -14.53
N ALA A 149 17.18 14.60 -13.42
CA ALA A 149 17.75 14.52 -12.08
C ALA A 149 17.80 13.08 -11.52
N LEU A 150 17.15 12.13 -12.20
CA LEU A 150 17.25 10.68 -11.97
C LEU A 150 18.52 10.12 -12.64
#